data_AF-A0A495VVR5-F1
#
_entry.id   AF-A0A495VVR5-F1
#
_cell.length_a   1.000
_cell.length_b   1.000
_cell.length_c   1.000
_cell.angle_alpha   90.00
_cell.angle_beta   90.00
_cell.angle_gamma   90.00
#
_symmetry.space_group_name_H-M   'P 1'
#
loop_
_entity.id
_entity.type
_entity.pdbx_description
1 polymer ?
#
loop_
_entity_poly.entity_id
_entity_poly.type
_entity_poly.pdbx_seq_one_letter_code
_entity_poly.pdbx_strand_id
1 'polypeptide(L)'
;MFKRVLTILENRVSIGEMHFRDIIAKDAHPAIITEKHHHPRGQRLGLHGHLPCPKCGAAMIGTRATGKTKTYRYYTCNNPLKYGTDKCDMDRLNADEVDTAPLGAMATFYGSHHDLMHDAVTAAQQVYESSHETVTTRSAPRRQPQPTQGTRGNLRRQDQDHWPRPHDPGSAYPTRRYRTSRRGGTRLTGLRPQGCSC
;
A
#
# COMPACT_ATOMS: atom_id res chain seq x y z
N MET A 1 -24.31 4.70 3.79
CA MET A 1 -23.75 5.80 4.61
C MET A 1 -22.21 5.95 4.53
N PHE A 2 -21.44 5.02 3.96
CA PHE A 2 -19.95 5.04 4.00
C PHE A 2 -19.22 5.64 2.77
N LYS A 3 -19.95 6.19 1.80
CA LYS A 3 -19.40 6.61 0.50
C LYS A 3 -18.32 7.71 0.60
N ARG A 4 -18.42 8.58 1.61
CA ARG A 4 -17.44 9.65 1.88
C ARG A 4 -16.11 9.11 2.42
N VAL A 5 -16.15 8.11 3.30
CA VAL A 5 -14.94 7.51 3.88
C VAL A 5 -14.13 6.80 2.80
N LEU A 6 -14.79 6.03 1.93
CA LEU A 6 -14.12 5.37 0.80
C LEU A 6 -13.47 6.39 -0.14
N THR A 7 -14.14 7.50 -0.44
CA THR A 7 -13.59 8.56 -1.29
C THR A 7 -12.30 9.18 -0.71
N ILE A 8 -12.19 9.27 0.61
CA ILE A 8 -11.01 9.81 1.31
C ILE A 8 -9.85 8.80 1.26
N LEU A 9 -10.12 7.52 1.56
CA LEU A 9 -9.10 6.47 1.59
C LEU A 9 -8.55 6.11 0.20
N GLU A 10 -9.38 6.23 -0.82
CA GLU A 10 -9.03 5.97 -2.22
C GLU A 10 -8.27 7.13 -2.89
N ASN A 11 -8.15 8.28 -2.23
CA ASN A 11 -7.48 9.46 -2.78
C ASN A 11 -5.96 9.35 -2.59
N ARG A 12 -5.17 9.52 -3.65
CA ARG A 12 -3.69 9.55 -3.61
C ARG A 12 -3.13 10.71 -2.79
N VAL A 13 -3.95 11.73 -2.53
CA VAL A 13 -3.66 12.76 -1.51
C VAL A 13 -3.33 12.10 -0.16
N SER A 14 -3.92 10.98 0.22
CA SER A 14 -3.57 10.29 1.47
C SER A 14 -2.10 9.81 1.57
N ILE A 15 -1.42 9.66 0.43
CA ILE A 15 -0.01 9.25 0.31
C ILE A 15 0.93 10.47 0.18
N GLY A 16 0.39 11.70 0.11
CA GLY A 16 1.19 12.92 -0.10
C GLY A 16 1.31 13.36 -1.56
N GLU A 17 0.57 12.75 -2.49
CA GLU A 17 0.55 13.16 -3.90
C GLU A 17 -0.57 14.19 -4.15
N MET A 18 -0.22 15.36 -4.70
CA MET A 18 -1.19 16.34 -5.17
C MET A 18 -1.25 16.35 -6.70
N HIS A 19 -2.48 16.25 -7.23
CA HIS A 19 -2.78 16.32 -8.65
C HIS A 19 -3.54 17.61 -8.95
N PHE A 20 -2.99 18.44 -9.84
CA PHE A 20 -3.71 19.59 -10.38
C PHE A 20 -3.59 19.60 -11.91
N ARG A 21 -4.71 19.32 -12.58
CA ARG A 21 -4.75 19.07 -14.03
C ARG A 21 -3.72 18.00 -14.40
N ASP A 22 -2.73 18.33 -15.22
CA ASP A 22 -1.71 17.41 -15.70
C ASP A 22 -0.43 17.43 -14.87
N ILE A 23 -0.39 18.23 -13.80
CA ILE A 23 0.77 18.38 -12.93
C ILE A 23 0.60 17.49 -11.69
N ILE A 24 1.61 16.65 -11.45
CA ILE A 24 1.69 15.76 -10.29
C ILE A 24 2.86 16.21 -9.42
N ALA A 25 2.56 16.70 -8.22
CA ALA A 25 3.55 17.02 -7.20
C ALA A 25 3.60 15.86 -6.19
N LYS A 26 4.72 15.13 -6.19
CA LYS A 26 5.03 14.12 -5.17
C LYS A 26 5.52 14.81 -3.90
N ASP A 27 5.22 14.23 -2.75
CA ASP A 27 5.59 14.74 -1.42
C ASP A 27 5.11 16.19 -1.16
N ALA A 28 3.93 16.54 -1.68
CA ALA A 28 3.34 17.87 -1.50
C ALA A 28 2.94 18.13 -0.03
N HIS A 29 2.70 17.06 0.74
CA HIS A 29 2.51 17.11 2.17
C HIS A 29 2.92 15.77 2.82
N PRO A 30 3.12 15.73 4.15
CA PRO A 30 3.42 14.49 4.86
C PRO A 30 2.33 13.44 4.63
N ALA A 31 2.74 12.23 4.25
CA ALA A 31 1.82 11.14 3.99
C ALA A 31 1.09 10.74 5.28
N ILE A 32 -0.25 10.67 5.21
CA ILE A 32 -1.09 10.21 6.32
C ILE A 32 -1.09 8.67 6.35
N ILE A 33 -1.07 8.04 5.18
CA ILE A 33 -1.03 6.60 5.00
C ILE A 33 0.20 6.25 4.16
N THR A 34 0.91 5.18 4.54
CA THR A 34 2.05 4.70 3.77
C THR A 34 1.61 4.02 2.48
N GLU A 35 2.42 4.12 1.42
CA GLU A 35 2.06 3.64 0.07
C GLU A 35 1.69 2.15 0.03
N LYS A 36 2.32 1.32 0.88
CA LYS A 36 2.00 -0.10 1.04
C LYS A 36 0.53 -0.36 1.42
N HIS A 37 -0.08 0.56 2.16
CA HIS A 37 -1.44 0.42 2.70
C HIS A 37 -2.47 1.22 1.89
N HIS A 38 -2.03 2.00 0.90
CA HIS A 38 -2.94 2.66 -0.02
C HIS A 38 -3.38 1.68 -1.11
N HIS A 39 -4.69 1.60 -1.33
CA HIS A 39 -5.28 0.74 -2.35
C HIS A 39 -6.06 1.60 -3.34
N PRO A 40 -5.59 1.77 -4.59
CA PRO A 40 -6.25 2.63 -5.56
C PRO A 40 -7.61 2.05 -5.98
N ARG A 41 -8.50 2.96 -6.42
CA ARG A 41 -9.88 2.66 -6.82
C ARG A 41 -9.99 1.49 -7.79
N GLY A 42 -10.99 0.65 -7.56
CA GLY A 42 -11.63 -0.17 -8.59
C GLY A 42 -10.96 -1.49 -8.98
N GLN A 43 -9.85 -1.88 -8.36
CA GLN A 43 -9.06 -3.05 -8.81
C GLN A 43 -9.27 -4.34 -8.02
N ARG A 44 -10.08 -4.32 -6.96
CA ARG A 44 -10.12 -5.44 -6.00
C ARG A 44 -11.45 -6.18 -6.03
N LEU A 45 -11.57 -7.15 -6.93
CA LEU A 45 -12.55 -8.24 -6.81
C LEU A 45 -12.23 -9.06 -5.55
N GLY A 46 -13.20 -9.62 -4.85
CA GLY A 46 -13.01 -10.16 -3.47
C GLY A 46 -11.79 -11.06 -3.25
N LEU A 47 -11.42 -11.88 -4.23
CA LEU A 47 -10.34 -12.88 -4.13
C LEU A 47 -9.12 -12.56 -5.01
N HIS A 48 -8.99 -11.33 -5.52
CA HIS A 48 -7.83 -10.91 -6.31
C HIS A 48 -6.52 -11.24 -5.57
N GLY A 49 -5.60 -11.96 -6.21
CA GLY A 49 -4.32 -12.33 -5.61
C GLY A 49 -4.36 -13.44 -4.55
N HIS A 50 -5.54 -13.79 -4.02
CA HIS A 50 -5.72 -14.86 -3.03
C HIS A 50 -6.09 -16.20 -3.67
N LEU A 51 -6.69 -16.16 -4.86
CA LEU A 51 -7.07 -17.36 -5.59
C LEU A 51 -5.89 -17.85 -6.46
N PRO A 52 -5.30 -19.03 -6.19
CA PRO A 52 -4.31 -19.62 -7.06
C PRO A 52 -4.98 -20.27 -8.27
N CYS A 53 -4.32 -20.23 -9.43
CA CYS A 53 -4.77 -20.95 -10.61
C CYS A 53 -4.66 -22.46 -10.39
N PRO A 54 -5.71 -23.26 -10.64
CA PRO A 54 -5.67 -24.71 -10.43
C PRO A 54 -4.71 -25.43 -11.38
N LYS A 55 -4.36 -24.82 -12.53
CA LYS A 55 -3.43 -25.43 -13.51
C LYS A 55 -1.96 -25.09 -13.25
N CYS A 56 -1.65 -23.81 -13.01
CA CYS A 56 -0.25 -23.34 -12.92
C CYS A 56 0.15 -22.75 -11.56
N GLY A 57 -0.78 -22.67 -10.59
CA GLY A 57 -0.53 -22.11 -9.27
C GLY A 57 -0.31 -20.59 -9.21
N ALA A 58 -0.23 -19.90 -10.36
CA ALA A 58 -0.08 -18.45 -10.39
C ALA A 58 -1.32 -17.75 -9.83
N ALA A 59 -1.12 -16.59 -9.21
CA ALA A 59 -2.22 -15.79 -8.66
C ALA A 59 -3.21 -15.38 -9.75
N MET A 60 -4.51 -15.46 -9.45
CA MET A 60 -5.57 -15.01 -10.33
C MET A 60 -5.90 -13.54 -10.10
N ILE A 61 -6.23 -12.84 -11.19
CA ILE A 61 -6.57 -11.43 -11.23
C ILE A 61 -8.05 -11.28 -11.54
N GLY A 62 -8.74 -10.45 -10.77
CA GLY A 62 -10.13 -10.10 -11.03
C GLY A 62 -10.23 -9.08 -12.15
N THR A 63 -10.99 -9.42 -13.20
CA THR A 63 -11.29 -8.56 -14.34
C THR A 63 -12.80 -8.31 -14.43
N ARG A 64 -13.17 -7.21 -15.08
CA ARG A 64 -14.57 -6.81 -15.27
C ARG A 64 -14.81 -6.54 -16.75
N ALA A 65 -15.91 -7.06 -17.28
CA ALA A 65 -16.39 -6.75 -18.61
C ALA A 65 -17.77 -6.09 -18.51
N THR A 66 -17.94 -4.92 -19.11
CA THR A 66 -19.22 -4.19 -19.09
C THR A 66 -19.92 -4.37 -20.42
N GLY A 67 -21.12 -4.96 -20.40
CA GLY A 67 -22.03 -5.02 -21.54
C GLY A 67 -23.02 -3.85 -21.55
N LYS A 68 -24.02 -3.91 -22.45
CA LYS A 68 -25.06 -2.85 -22.57
C LYS A 68 -25.90 -2.65 -21.30
N THR A 69 -26.14 -3.72 -20.54
CA THR A 69 -27.09 -3.71 -19.42
C THR A 69 -26.49 -4.27 -18.13
N LYS A 70 -25.46 -5.12 -18.23
CA LYS A 70 -24.87 -5.81 -17.08
C LYS A 70 -23.35 -5.78 -17.15
N THR A 71 -22.72 -5.73 -15.99
CA THR A 71 -21.27 -5.90 -15.81
C THR A 71 -21.00 -7.29 -15.29
N TYR A 72 -20.20 -8.05 -16.04
CA TYR A 72 -19.74 -9.37 -15.67
C TYR A 72 -18.38 -9.30 -15.00
N ARG A 73 -18.16 -10.20 -14.04
CA ARG A 73 -16.96 -10.25 -13.20
C ARG A 73 -16.32 -11.62 -13.38
N TYR A 74 -15.02 -11.64 -13.67
CA TYR A 74 -14.30 -12.88 -13.93
C TYR A 74 -12.95 -12.89 -13.23
N TYR A 75 -12.49 -14.07 -12.83
CA TYR A 75 -11.09 -14.28 -12.44
C TYR A 75 -10.32 -14.89 -13.61
N THR A 76 -9.23 -14.24 -14.00
CA THR A 76 -8.32 -14.69 -15.05
C THR A 76 -6.97 -15.02 -14.45
N CYS A 77 -6.32 -16.10 -14.92
CA CYS A 77 -4.96 -16.40 -14.51
C CYS A 77 -4.01 -15.26 -14.94
N ASN A 78 -3.05 -14.90 -14.09
CA ASN A 78 -2.07 -13.84 -14.39
C ASN A 78 -1.08 -14.24 -15.52
N ASN A 79 -0.79 -15.54 -15.68
CA ASN A 79 0.13 -16.01 -16.70
C ASN A 79 -0.37 -15.79 -18.14
N PRO A 80 -1.58 -16.22 -18.54
CA PRO A 80 -2.08 -15.96 -19.89
C PRO A 80 -2.34 -14.48 -20.14
N LEU A 81 -2.67 -13.72 -19.09
CA LEU A 81 -2.85 -12.27 -19.20
C LEU A 81 -1.55 -11.54 -19.53
N LYS A 82 -0.40 -12.00 -19.00
CA LYS A 82 0.91 -11.36 -19.20
C LYS A 82 1.71 -11.92 -20.35
N TYR A 83 1.66 -13.24 -20.53
CA TYR A 83 2.56 -13.98 -21.41
C TYR A 83 1.84 -14.73 -22.53
N GLY A 84 0.50 -14.64 -22.61
CA GLY A 84 -0.31 -15.35 -23.59
C GLY A 84 -0.66 -16.79 -23.16
N THR A 85 -1.61 -17.38 -23.90
CA THR A 85 -2.21 -18.69 -23.63
C THR A 85 -1.20 -19.84 -23.57
N ASP A 86 -0.03 -19.69 -24.19
CA ASP A 86 1.05 -20.69 -24.21
C ASP A 86 1.55 -21.05 -22.81
N LYS A 87 1.48 -20.11 -21.85
CA LYS A 87 1.97 -20.34 -20.48
C LYS A 87 0.95 -21.00 -19.58
N CYS A 88 -0.34 -20.84 -19.86
CA CYS A 88 -1.42 -21.46 -19.09
C CYS A 88 -2.74 -21.27 -19.83
N ASP A 89 -3.34 -22.37 -20.26
CA ASP A 89 -4.63 -22.42 -20.95
C ASP A 89 -5.78 -22.61 -19.93
N MET A 90 -5.83 -21.76 -18.90
CA MET A 90 -6.91 -21.80 -17.92
C MET A 90 -7.97 -20.78 -18.31
N ASP A 91 -9.21 -21.24 -18.45
CA ASP A 91 -10.33 -20.40 -18.86
C ASP A 91 -10.74 -19.38 -17.77
N ARG A 92 -11.52 -18.37 -18.14
CA ARG A 92 -11.99 -17.36 -17.18
C ARG A 92 -13.01 -17.98 -16.22
N LEU A 93 -12.80 -17.83 -14.92
CA LEU A 93 -13.76 -18.27 -13.92
C LEU A 93 -14.79 -17.18 -13.64
N ASN A 94 -16.07 -17.54 -13.51
CA ASN A 94 -17.11 -16.62 -13.07
C ASN A 94 -16.86 -16.20 -11.62
N ALA A 95 -16.75 -14.90 -11.37
CA ALA A 95 -16.44 -14.42 -10.02
C ALA A 95 -17.60 -14.60 -9.05
N ASP A 96 -18.85 -14.54 -9.51
CA ASP A 96 -20.02 -14.69 -8.61
C ASP A 96 -20.06 -16.09 -7.99
N GLU A 97 -19.79 -17.12 -8.79
CA GLU A 97 -19.74 -18.52 -8.35
C GLU A 97 -18.54 -18.76 -7.43
N VAL A 98 -17.37 -18.27 -7.83
CA VAL A 98 -16.13 -18.46 -7.06
C VAL A 98 -16.15 -17.69 -5.74
N ASP A 99 -16.71 -16.47 -5.69
CA ASP A 99 -16.82 -15.69 -4.45
C ASP A 99 -17.77 -16.37 -3.44
N THR A 100 -18.80 -17.06 -3.92
CA THR A 100 -19.82 -17.67 -3.05
C THR A 100 -19.26 -18.85 -2.25
N ALA A 101 -18.36 -19.65 -2.82
CA ALA A 101 -17.84 -20.84 -2.15
C ALA A 101 -17.02 -20.52 -0.88
N PRO A 102 -16.01 -19.62 -0.89
CA PRO A 102 -15.30 -19.21 0.32
C PRO A 102 -16.21 -18.51 1.33
N LEU A 103 -17.15 -17.67 0.87
CA LEU A 103 -18.11 -17.02 1.76
C LEU A 103 -19.00 -18.04 2.49
N GLY A 104 -19.47 -19.07 1.77
CA GLY A 104 -20.20 -20.18 2.36
C GLY A 104 -19.35 -20.98 3.36
N ALA A 105 -18.11 -21.32 2.99
CA ALA A 105 -17.20 -22.03 3.88
C ALA A 105 -16.90 -21.24 5.17
N MET A 106 -16.66 -19.93 5.04
CA MET A 106 -16.46 -19.04 6.18
C MET A 106 -17.73 -18.94 7.04
N ALA A 107 -18.90 -18.75 6.43
CA ALA A 107 -20.16 -18.69 7.17
C ALA A 107 -20.43 -19.98 7.96
N THR A 108 -20.20 -21.15 7.34
CA THR A 108 -20.29 -22.45 8.03
C THR A 108 -19.28 -22.53 9.16
N PHE A 109 -18.01 -22.15 8.92
CA PHE A 109 -16.96 -22.19 9.94
C PHE A 109 -17.30 -21.33 11.16
N TYR A 110 -17.68 -20.07 10.94
CA TYR A 110 -18.08 -19.16 12.03
C TYR A 110 -19.42 -19.49 12.67
N GLY A 111 -20.30 -20.21 11.98
CA GLY A 111 -21.62 -20.58 12.52
C GLY A 111 -21.67 -21.93 13.24
N SER A 112 -20.72 -22.83 12.98
CA SER A 112 -20.79 -24.22 13.49
C SER A 112 -19.54 -24.69 14.23
N HIS A 113 -18.36 -24.12 13.98
CA HIS A 113 -17.11 -24.59 14.55
C HIS A 113 -16.62 -23.71 15.71
N HIS A 114 -17.53 -23.35 16.62
CA HIS A 114 -17.18 -22.55 17.81
C HIS A 114 -16.15 -23.24 18.69
N ASP A 115 -16.22 -24.56 18.83
CA ASP A 115 -15.27 -25.33 19.67
C ASP A 115 -13.84 -25.19 19.16
N LEU A 116 -13.62 -25.32 17.84
CA LEU A 116 -12.30 -25.12 17.23
C LEU A 116 -11.77 -23.69 17.42
N MET A 117 -12.67 -22.69 17.44
CA MET A 117 -12.29 -21.31 17.73
C MET A 117 -11.89 -21.14 19.19
N HIS A 118 -12.65 -21.72 20.12
CA HIS A 118 -12.34 -21.69 21.53
C HIS A 118 -11.00 -22.35 21.82
N ASP A 119 -10.77 -23.55 21.29
CA ASP A 119 -9.50 -24.28 21.45
C ASP A 119 -8.31 -23.46 20.93
N ALA A 120 -8.46 -22.86 19.74
CA ALA A 120 -7.41 -22.02 19.16
C ALA A 120 -7.11 -20.78 20.02
N VAL A 121 -8.13 -20.13 20.58
CA VAL A 121 -7.97 -18.97 21.48
C VAL A 121 -7.28 -19.38 22.78
N THR A 122 -7.72 -20.48 23.40
CA THR A 122 -7.11 -20.99 24.63
C THR A 122 -5.64 -21.36 24.40
N ALA A 123 -5.33 -22.04 23.30
CA ALA A 123 -3.94 -22.36 22.96
C ALA A 123 -3.09 -21.09 22.74
N ALA A 124 -3.63 -20.08 22.06
CA ALA A 124 -2.93 -18.81 21.85
C ALA A 124 -2.68 -18.05 23.16
N GLN A 125 -3.64 -18.07 24.09
CA GLN A 125 -3.49 -17.47 25.42
C GLN A 125 -2.38 -18.14 26.22
N GLN A 126 -2.32 -19.49 26.22
CA GLN A 126 -1.25 -20.24 26.91
C GLN A 126 0.15 -19.92 26.35
N VAL A 127 0.28 -19.79 25.02
CA VAL A 127 1.54 -19.38 24.38
C VAL A 127 1.91 -17.95 24.79
N TYR A 128 0.94 -17.04 24.85
CA TYR A 128 1.17 -15.67 25.28
C TYR A 128 1.61 -15.58 26.75
N GLU A 129 0.93 -16.29 27.65
CA GLU A 129 1.22 -16.30 29.09
C GLU A 129 2.62 -16.85 29.38
N SER A 130 2.99 -17.98 28.78
CA SER A 130 4.35 -18.56 28.93
C SER A 130 5.46 -17.68 28.34
N SER A 131 5.16 -16.99 27.24
CA SER A 131 6.07 -16.00 26.64
C SER A 131 6.20 -14.74 27.50
N HIS A 132 5.16 -14.37 28.24
CA HIS A 132 5.18 -13.22 29.14
C HIS A 132 5.87 -13.56 30.46
N GLU A 133 5.66 -14.76 31.02
CA GLU A 133 6.33 -15.25 32.23
C GLU A 133 7.86 -15.17 32.09
N THR A 134 8.40 -15.53 30.93
CA THR A 134 9.83 -15.42 30.60
C THR A 134 10.33 -13.98 30.48
N VAL A 135 9.49 -13.02 30.07
CA VAL A 135 9.81 -11.57 30.01
C VAL A 135 9.74 -10.91 31.38
N THR A 136 8.74 -11.24 32.20
CA THR A 136 8.64 -10.77 33.60
C THR A 136 9.74 -11.32 34.49
N THR A 137 10.15 -12.58 34.29
CA THR A 137 11.26 -13.17 35.06
C THR A 137 12.62 -12.52 34.73
N ARG A 138 12.81 -12.05 33.48
CA ARG A 138 14.02 -11.29 33.09
C ARG A 138 14.01 -9.82 33.52
N SER A 139 12.86 -9.33 34.01
CA SER A 139 12.70 -8.00 34.61
C SER A 139 12.58 -8.08 36.13
N ALA A 140 13.43 -8.91 36.77
CA ALA A 140 13.74 -8.71 38.19
C ALA A 140 14.25 -7.26 38.38
N PRO A 141 13.74 -6.50 39.36
CA PRO A 141 14.09 -5.10 39.50
C PRO A 141 15.61 -4.99 39.74
N ARG A 142 16.33 -4.38 38.79
CA ARG A 142 17.62 -3.75 39.12
C ARG A 142 17.31 -2.75 40.23
N ARG A 143 17.66 -3.09 41.48
CA ARG A 143 17.79 -2.10 42.56
C ARG A 143 18.70 -1.01 42.02
N GLN A 144 18.12 0.14 41.68
CA GLN A 144 18.93 1.33 41.47
C GLN A 144 19.58 1.65 42.82
N PRO A 145 20.91 1.84 42.88
CA PRO A 145 21.52 2.42 44.06
C PRO A 145 20.94 3.84 44.23
N GLN A 146 20.48 4.16 45.44
CA GLN A 146 19.97 5.48 45.76
C GLN A 146 21.05 6.53 45.47
N PRO A 147 20.71 7.66 44.83
CA PRO A 147 21.66 8.75 44.64
C PRO A 147 22.02 9.32 46.01
N THR A 148 23.29 9.25 46.37
CA THR A 148 23.84 9.92 47.54
C THR A 148 23.67 11.43 47.36
N GLN A 149 23.16 12.10 48.40
CA GLN A 149 22.94 13.55 48.39
C GLN A 149 24.30 14.28 48.41
N GLY A 150 24.88 14.46 47.23
CA GLY A 150 26.02 15.33 46.99
C GLY A 150 25.58 16.79 46.99
N THR A 151 26.11 17.53 47.96
CA THR A 151 26.28 18.99 48.06
C THR A 151 25.73 19.84 46.90
N ARG A 152 24.77 20.72 47.24
CA ARG A 152 24.23 21.79 46.39
C ARG A 152 25.33 22.79 45.99
N GLY A 153 25.96 22.55 44.85
CA GLY A 153 26.73 23.55 44.11
C GLY A 153 25.81 24.34 43.19
N ASN A 154 25.75 25.66 43.38
CA ASN A 154 25.01 26.62 42.55
C ASN A 154 25.43 26.53 41.07
N LEU A 155 24.62 25.91 40.23
CA LEU A 155 24.64 26.12 38.79
C LEU A 155 23.48 27.01 38.40
N ARG A 156 23.86 28.16 37.83
CA ARG A 156 22.99 29.18 37.28
C ARG A 156 21.87 28.57 36.44
N ARG A 157 20.68 29.08 36.72
CA ARG A 157 19.50 29.11 35.88
C ARG A 157 19.86 29.59 34.47
N GLN A 158 19.97 28.67 33.52
CA GLN A 158 19.68 28.91 32.11
C GLN A 158 18.62 27.89 31.71
N ASP A 159 17.39 28.28 32.04
CA ASP A 159 16.14 27.76 31.49
C ASP A 159 16.26 27.72 29.95
N GLN A 160 16.05 26.54 29.35
CA GLN A 160 14.77 26.13 28.75
C GLN A 160 14.43 26.94 27.48
N ASP A 161 13.87 26.23 26.49
CA ASP A 161 13.35 26.73 25.22
C ASP A 161 14.34 26.87 24.05
N HIS A 162 14.73 25.73 23.48
CA HIS A 162 15.13 25.66 22.07
C HIS A 162 14.45 24.49 21.35
N TRP A 163 13.14 24.62 21.14
CA TRP A 163 12.46 23.88 20.07
C TRP A 163 12.65 24.65 18.75
N PRO A 164 13.07 24.01 17.65
CA PRO A 164 13.24 24.69 16.37
C PRO A 164 11.89 25.19 15.86
N ARG A 165 11.84 26.47 15.48
CA ARG A 165 10.64 27.14 14.94
C ARG A 165 10.28 26.62 13.55
N PRO A 166 8.99 26.68 13.14
CA PRO A 166 8.58 26.38 11.78
C PRO A 166 9.20 27.36 10.79
N HIS A 167 9.57 26.86 9.61
CA HIS A 167 10.15 27.63 8.52
C HIS A 167 9.21 28.76 8.03
N ASP A 168 9.77 29.96 7.91
CA ASP A 168 9.16 31.14 7.28
C ASP A 168 8.91 30.90 5.77
N PRO A 169 7.76 31.30 5.20
CA PRO A 169 7.44 31.19 3.77
C PRO A 169 8.08 32.30 2.92
N GLY A 170 9.35 32.65 3.20
CA GLY A 170 10.04 33.80 2.59
C GLY A 170 11.47 33.54 2.12
N SER A 171 11.97 32.30 2.20
CA SER A 171 13.35 31.99 1.78
C SER A 171 13.42 31.66 0.29
N ALA A 172 14.13 32.52 -0.44
CA ALA A 172 14.47 32.39 -1.84
C ALA A 172 15.11 31.03 -2.15
N TYR A 173 14.43 30.22 -2.97
CA TYR A 173 15.08 29.07 -3.61
C TYR A 173 16.20 29.57 -4.53
N PRO A 174 17.38 28.93 -4.55
CA PRO A 174 18.38 29.24 -5.56
C PRO A 174 17.84 28.84 -6.93
N THR A 175 17.51 29.82 -7.78
CA THR A 175 17.19 29.57 -9.18
C THR A 175 18.44 29.02 -9.87
N ARG A 176 18.50 27.70 -10.03
CA ARG A 176 19.48 27.05 -10.89
C ARG A 176 19.16 27.48 -12.32
N ARG A 177 19.89 28.48 -12.84
CA ARG A 177 19.81 28.86 -14.25
C ARG A 177 20.12 27.62 -15.09
N TYR A 178 19.12 27.06 -15.75
CA TYR A 178 19.33 26.12 -16.84
C TYR A 178 20.07 26.87 -17.95
N ARG A 179 21.34 26.53 -18.16
CA ARG A 179 22.13 27.00 -19.29
C ARG A 179 21.56 26.32 -20.55
N THR A 180 20.72 27.02 -21.29
CA THR A 180 20.30 26.59 -22.63
C THR A 180 21.54 26.57 -23.52
N SER A 181 22.09 25.40 -23.83
CA SER A 181 23.17 25.31 -24.81
C SER A 181 22.57 25.44 -26.21
N ARG A 182 22.64 26.64 -26.79
CA ARG A 182 22.62 26.81 -28.24
C ARG A 182 23.94 26.25 -28.80
N ARG A 183 23.91 25.04 -29.34
CA ARG A 183 24.74 24.65 -30.49
C ARG A 183 23.72 24.39 -31.59
N GLY A 184 23.66 25.20 -32.64
CA GLY A 184 24.73 25.30 -33.64
C GLY A 184 24.24 24.45 -34.80
N GLY A 185 23.59 25.11 -35.76
CA GLY A 185 23.02 24.45 -36.92
C GLY A 185 24.10 23.89 -37.83
N THR A 186 23.87 22.68 -38.31
CA THR A 186 24.55 22.13 -39.47
C THR A 186 23.47 21.67 -40.43
N ARG A 187 23.44 22.29 -41.62
CA ARG A 187 22.59 21.89 -42.74
C ARG A 187 22.96 20.46 -43.15
N LEU A 188 21.96 19.59 -43.26
CA LEU A 188 22.05 18.42 -44.12
C LEU A 188 20.96 18.52 -45.19
N THR A 189 21.47 18.75 -46.38
CA THR A 189 20.84 18.73 -47.69
C THR A 189 20.37 17.30 -48.02
N GLY A 190 19.14 17.17 -48.51
CA GLY A 190 18.71 16.14 -49.45
C GLY A 190 18.42 14.73 -48.90
N LEU A 191 17.16 14.29 -49.01
CA LEU A 191 16.72 13.29 -49.99
C LEU A 191 15.19 13.05 -49.87
N ARG A 192 14.60 12.70 -51.01
CA ARG A 192 13.20 12.81 -51.42
C ARG A 192 12.22 11.82 -50.74
N PRO A 193 10.90 12.13 -50.76
CA PRO A 193 9.83 11.19 -50.45
C PRO A 193 9.55 10.25 -51.65
N GLN A 194 9.54 8.94 -51.42
CA GLN A 194 8.90 7.97 -52.31
C GLN A 194 7.49 7.71 -51.78
N GLY A 195 6.49 8.00 -52.61
CA GLY A 195 5.08 7.79 -52.28
C GLY A 195 4.70 6.31 -52.24
N CYS A 196 3.62 6.02 -51.52
CA CYS A 196 2.82 4.83 -51.74
C CYS A 196 1.52 5.28 -52.41
N SER A 197 1.33 4.82 -53.64
CA SER A 197 0.06 4.86 -54.37
C SER A 197 -0.56 3.46 -54.32
N CYS A 198 -1.89 3.46 -54.17
CA CYS A 198 -2.86 2.37 -54.40
C CYS A 198 -2.88 1.23 -53.36
#